data_AF-A0A8T4DUZ7-F1
#
_entry.id   AF-A0A8T4DUZ7-F1
#
_cell.length_a   1.000
_cell.length_b   1.000
_cell.length_c   1.000
_cell.angle_alpha   90.00
_cell.angle_beta   90.00
_cell.angle_gamma   90.00
#
_symmetry.space_group_name_H-M   'P 1'
#
loop_
_entity.id
_entity.type
_entity.pdbx_description
1 polymer ?
#
loop_
_entity_poly.entity_id
_entity_poly.type
_entity_poly.pdbx_seq_one_letter_code
_entity_poly.pdbx_strand_id
1 'polypeptide(L)'
;MIIRKKYLFYVLAITSSFIAAAVTAIDSYVGGQPAFQYDPWAFAFALFFVGAIITLLITLALSIPFRGKSLGAKILDPSFKHLRLVKKSEMKYHLVAGLMNAINTVGYCAIVSTVKDPSVILSFSQIVILYLLLMESITEKDVPTLVEVQSSVIVTFGAILASISLTGEFQLFPILLVFIVVNPTWAVFSIYQRKLKIMRIHNRPNDSLNIRLWNVIFSCLFTVILLFIFDLFTNGSHLYAGVASSLDPQYFLLLVLTMGMTFFAYVLYIRALGMGTASVNNAIRASTIIFAIPFSILLLQLGVISEFSTDPVMLLIKIIGMVLIVMGIISFALTVVKSYIFITVKPGTPIRETMQKLWDIRGVSHVSVTSGRYDFIVKVSTRTLMKGYERIIRKLDEIDAIKKYHWESVLKDWENI
;
A
#
# COMPACT_ATOMS: atom_id res chain seq x y z
N MET A 1 17.07 -17.69 -10.58
CA MET A 1 17.40 -16.26 -10.52
C MET A 1 17.00 -15.72 -9.15
N ILE A 2 17.96 -15.53 -8.24
CA ILE A 2 17.69 -15.04 -6.88
C ILE A 2 17.58 -13.52 -6.97
N ILE A 3 16.36 -13.01 -7.18
CA ILE A 3 16.13 -11.56 -7.09
C ILE A 3 16.30 -11.16 -5.63
N ARG A 4 17.30 -10.31 -5.34
CA ARG A 4 17.53 -9.72 -4.02
C ARG A 4 16.22 -9.10 -3.50
N LYS A 5 15.82 -9.41 -2.25
CA LYS A 5 14.50 -9.04 -1.67
C LYS A 5 14.16 -7.54 -1.80
N LYS A 6 15.17 -6.64 -1.81
CA LYS A 6 15.00 -5.20 -2.04
C LYS A 6 14.48 -4.92 -3.46
N TYR A 7 15.15 -5.46 -4.47
CA TYR A 7 14.73 -5.29 -5.87
C TYR A 7 13.36 -5.91 -6.12
N LEU A 8 13.10 -7.09 -5.52
CA LEU A 8 11.78 -7.70 -5.60
C LEU A 8 10.69 -6.79 -5.04
N PHE A 9 10.92 -6.14 -3.90
CA PHE A 9 9.98 -5.16 -3.34
C PHE A 9 9.70 -4.00 -4.32
N TYR A 10 10.73 -3.33 -4.86
CA TYR A 10 10.54 -2.22 -5.79
C TYR A 10 9.90 -2.66 -7.11
N VAL A 11 10.31 -3.80 -7.67
CA VAL A 11 9.69 -4.36 -8.89
C VAL A 11 8.22 -4.64 -8.65
N LEU A 12 7.86 -5.31 -7.55
CA LEU A 12 6.45 -5.58 -7.23
C LEU A 12 5.63 -4.30 -7.05
N ALA A 13 6.18 -3.30 -6.35
CA ALA A 13 5.50 -2.04 -6.10
C ALA A 13 5.34 -1.22 -7.40
N ILE A 14 6.38 -1.09 -8.23
CA ILE A 14 6.35 -0.35 -9.50
C ILE A 14 5.44 -1.06 -10.52
N THR A 15 5.54 -2.38 -10.66
CA THR A 15 4.63 -3.15 -11.53
C THR A 15 3.19 -3.04 -11.05
N SER A 16 2.95 -3.06 -9.73
CA SER A 16 1.63 -2.78 -9.18
C SER A 16 1.13 -1.39 -9.55
N SER A 17 1.97 -0.35 -9.48
CA SER A 17 1.62 1.02 -9.86
C SER A 17 1.31 1.14 -11.35
N PHE A 18 2.06 0.45 -12.20
CA PHE A 18 1.84 0.41 -13.64
C PHE A 18 0.48 -0.23 -13.99
N ILE A 19 0.18 -1.41 -13.42
CA ILE A 19 -1.12 -2.05 -13.62
C ILE A 19 -2.25 -1.19 -13.02
N ALA A 20 -2.02 -0.56 -11.87
CA ALA A 20 -2.99 0.36 -11.27
C ALA A 20 -3.29 1.56 -12.18
N ALA A 21 -2.30 2.07 -12.93
CA ALA A 21 -2.52 3.16 -13.88
C ALA A 21 -3.38 2.71 -15.07
N ALA A 22 -3.16 1.47 -15.56
CA ALA A 22 -4.04 0.87 -16.56
C ALA A 22 -5.47 0.69 -16.02
N VAL A 23 -5.61 0.23 -14.78
CA VAL A 23 -6.92 0.12 -14.11
C VAL A 23 -7.62 1.47 -14.01
N THR A 24 -6.92 2.53 -13.58
CA THR A 24 -7.54 3.86 -13.50
C THR A 24 -8.05 4.36 -14.85
N ALA A 25 -7.32 4.07 -15.93
CA ALA A 25 -7.74 4.42 -17.29
C ALA A 25 -8.99 3.63 -17.72
N ILE A 26 -9.03 2.32 -17.44
CA ILE A 26 -10.21 1.48 -17.71
C ILE A 26 -11.39 1.94 -16.86
N ASP A 27 -11.20 2.21 -15.56
CA ASP A 27 -12.25 2.68 -14.66
C ASP A 27 -12.83 4.02 -15.10
N SER A 28 -12.00 4.96 -15.59
CA SER A 28 -12.50 6.20 -16.18
C SER A 28 -13.37 5.96 -17.41
N TYR A 29 -13.01 4.98 -18.25
CA TYR A 29 -13.83 4.61 -19.41
C TYR A 29 -15.14 3.92 -19.02
N VAL A 30 -15.09 2.98 -18.07
CA VAL A 30 -16.29 2.26 -17.61
C VAL A 30 -17.21 3.20 -16.84
N GLY A 31 -16.68 4.03 -15.94
CA GLY A 31 -17.46 5.02 -15.21
C GLY A 31 -18.08 6.10 -16.11
N GLY A 32 -17.49 6.37 -17.28
CA GLY A 32 -18.04 7.27 -18.29
C GLY A 32 -19.18 6.67 -19.14
N GLN A 33 -19.52 5.40 -18.96
CA GLN A 33 -20.63 4.77 -19.69
C GLN A 33 -22.00 5.29 -19.19
N PRO A 34 -23.04 5.30 -20.03
CA PRO A 34 -24.36 5.85 -19.67
C PRO A 34 -24.97 5.27 -18.38
N ALA A 35 -24.73 3.99 -18.11
CA ALA A 35 -25.22 3.29 -16.92
C ALA A 35 -24.56 3.75 -15.60
N PHE A 36 -23.40 4.39 -15.67
CA PHE A 36 -22.58 4.75 -14.50
C PHE A 36 -22.30 6.25 -14.40
N GLN A 37 -22.37 6.99 -15.51
CA GLN A 37 -22.07 8.41 -15.58
C GLN A 37 -22.89 9.25 -14.59
N TYR A 38 -24.14 8.90 -14.38
CA TYR A 38 -25.07 9.61 -13.49
C TYR A 38 -25.28 8.92 -12.15
N ASP A 39 -24.71 7.73 -11.96
CA ASP A 39 -24.84 6.95 -10.73
C ASP A 39 -23.50 6.31 -10.30
N PRO A 40 -22.62 7.11 -9.66
CA PRO A 40 -21.35 6.61 -9.12
C PRO A 40 -21.53 5.54 -8.03
N TRP A 41 -22.70 5.50 -7.39
CA TRP A 41 -23.02 4.55 -6.32
C TRP A 41 -23.31 3.16 -6.90
N ALA A 42 -24.13 3.09 -7.95
CA ALA A 42 -24.36 1.87 -8.72
C ALA A 42 -23.05 1.33 -9.32
N PHE A 43 -22.17 2.21 -9.82
CA PHE A 43 -20.86 1.81 -10.31
C PHE A 43 -20.00 1.15 -9.24
N ALA A 44 -19.90 1.75 -8.05
CA ALA A 44 -19.13 1.18 -6.94
C ALA A 44 -19.68 -0.17 -6.48
N PHE A 45 -21.01 -0.33 -6.43
CA PHE A 45 -21.62 -1.64 -6.17
C PHE A 45 -21.21 -2.65 -7.24
N ALA A 46 -21.37 -2.30 -8.52
CA ALA A 46 -21.11 -3.19 -9.64
C ALA A 46 -19.65 -3.68 -9.66
N LEU A 47 -18.69 -2.77 -9.40
CA LEU A 47 -17.29 -3.12 -9.25
C LEU A 47 -17.06 -4.16 -8.14
N PHE A 48 -17.60 -3.96 -6.94
CA PHE A 48 -17.40 -4.92 -5.85
C PHE A 48 -18.14 -6.24 -6.07
N PHE A 49 -19.34 -6.20 -6.65
CA PHE A 49 -20.15 -7.39 -6.90
C PHE A 49 -19.49 -8.29 -7.94
N VAL A 50 -19.21 -7.76 -9.15
CA VAL A 50 -18.48 -8.49 -10.20
C VAL A 50 -17.07 -8.82 -9.72
N GLY A 51 -16.44 -7.91 -8.99
CA GLY A 51 -15.11 -8.09 -8.44
C GLY A 51 -15.00 -9.25 -7.46
N ALA A 52 -15.99 -9.48 -6.60
CA ALA A 52 -16.01 -10.62 -5.69
C ALA A 52 -16.07 -11.94 -6.47
N ILE A 53 -16.93 -12.01 -7.49
CA ILE A 53 -17.10 -13.19 -8.36
C ILE A 53 -15.80 -13.47 -9.12
N ILE A 54 -15.26 -12.47 -9.83
CA ILE A 54 -14.04 -12.62 -10.63
C ILE A 54 -12.82 -12.91 -9.76
N THR A 55 -12.69 -12.25 -8.60
CA THR A 55 -11.59 -12.54 -7.67
C THR A 55 -11.65 -13.99 -7.19
N LEU A 56 -12.85 -14.52 -6.91
CA LEU A 56 -13.03 -15.93 -6.55
C LEU A 56 -12.63 -16.85 -7.71
N LEU A 57 -13.13 -16.60 -8.92
CA LEU A 57 -12.82 -17.41 -10.10
C LEU A 57 -11.33 -17.41 -10.45
N ILE A 58 -10.67 -16.25 -10.43
CA ILE A 58 -9.22 -16.15 -10.66
C ILE A 58 -8.46 -16.89 -9.56
N THR A 59 -8.87 -16.76 -8.28
CA THR A 59 -8.19 -17.44 -7.17
C THR A 59 -8.35 -18.96 -7.25
N LEU A 60 -9.52 -19.45 -7.68
CA LEU A 60 -9.76 -20.86 -7.95
C LEU A 60 -8.90 -21.36 -9.10
N ALA A 61 -8.84 -20.64 -10.23
CA ALA A 61 -7.99 -20.98 -11.37
C ALA A 61 -6.51 -21.03 -10.96
N LEU A 62 -6.05 -20.07 -10.16
CA LEU A 62 -4.68 -20.02 -9.65
C LEU A 62 -4.38 -21.10 -8.60
N SER A 63 -5.40 -21.72 -7.99
CA SER A 63 -5.25 -22.83 -7.04
C SER A 63 -4.93 -24.15 -7.72
N ILE A 64 -5.12 -24.27 -9.04
CA ILE A 64 -4.89 -25.51 -9.79
C ILE A 64 -3.40 -25.90 -9.67
N PRO A 65 -3.08 -27.13 -9.21
CA PRO A 65 -1.72 -27.60 -9.09
C PRO A 65 -1.13 -27.90 -10.48
N PHE A 66 0.06 -27.37 -10.77
CA PHE A 66 0.82 -27.67 -11.97
C PHE A 66 2.27 -27.98 -11.60
N ARG A 67 2.74 -29.20 -11.88
CA ARG A 67 4.09 -29.68 -11.54
C ARG A 67 4.46 -29.51 -10.05
N GLY A 68 3.55 -29.90 -9.15
CA GLY A 68 3.79 -29.97 -7.70
C GLY A 68 3.64 -28.64 -6.93
N LYS A 69 3.36 -27.52 -7.59
CA LYS A 69 3.00 -26.22 -6.97
C LYS A 69 1.76 -25.64 -7.65
N SER A 70 0.97 -24.82 -6.96
CA SER A 70 -0.15 -24.14 -7.63
C SER A 70 0.33 -23.06 -8.59
N LEU A 71 -0.47 -22.75 -9.60
CA LEU A 71 -0.17 -21.69 -10.58
C LEU A 71 0.08 -20.34 -9.88
N GLY A 72 -0.75 -20.00 -8.89
CA GLY A 72 -0.57 -18.80 -8.08
C GLY A 72 0.74 -18.77 -7.30
N ALA A 73 1.22 -19.93 -6.84
CA ALA A 73 2.51 -20.05 -6.16
C ALA A 73 3.70 -19.74 -7.08
N LYS A 74 3.58 -20.15 -8.35
CA LYS A 74 4.65 -20.01 -9.33
C LYS A 74 4.71 -18.60 -9.92
N ILE A 75 3.55 -17.99 -10.16
CA ILE A 75 3.43 -16.73 -10.91
C ILE A 75 3.41 -15.51 -9.97
N LEU A 76 2.61 -15.54 -8.89
CA LEU A 76 2.29 -14.33 -8.12
C LEU A 76 2.88 -14.32 -6.71
N ASP A 77 2.63 -15.35 -5.90
CA ASP A 77 3.09 -15.41 -4.51
C ASP A 77 3.52 -16.82 -4.13
N PRO A 78 4.82 -17.10 -3.92
CA PRO A 78 5.34 -18.40 -3.51
C PRO A 78 4.72 -19.00 -2.24
N SER A 79 4.08 -18.17 -1.42
CA SER A 79 3.40 -18.59 -0.18
C SER A 79 2.03 -19.21 -0.45
N PHE A 80 1.45 -18.96 -1.62
CA PHE A 80 0.14 -19.48 -2.01
C PHE A 80 0.20 -20.99 -2.27
N LYS A 81 -0.88 -21.70 -1.94
CA LYS A 81 -1.03 -23.12 -2.24
C LYS A 81 -2.41 -23.42 -2.79
N HIS A 82 -3.42 -23.17 -1.98
CA HIS A 82 -4.81 -23.36 -2.33
C HIS A 82 -5.64 -22.27 -1.67
N LEU A 83 -6.84 -22.07 -2.20
CA LEU A 83 -7.89 -21.30 -1.55
C LEU A 83 -8.13 -21.83 -0.14
N ARG A 84 -8.13 -20.95 0.87
CA ARG A 84 -8.37 -21.32 2.26
C ARG A 84 -9.39 -20.40 2.92
N LEU A 85 -10.15 -20.95 3.86
CA LEU A 85 -11.06 -20.18 4.71
C LEU A 85 -10.29 -19.30 5.69
N VAL A 86 -10.89 -18.15 6.04
CA VAL A 86 -10.34 -17.20 7.02
C VAL A 86 -10.29 -17.85 8.39
N LYS A 87 -9.14 -17.74 9.07
CA LYS A 87 -9.03 -18.16 10.47
C LYS A 87 -9.57 -17.10 11.43
N LYS A 88 -10.00 -17.53 12.62
CA LYS A 88 -10.45 -16.63 13.71
C LYS A 88 -9.44 -15.53 14.03
N SER A 89 -8.13 -15.83 13.98
CA SER A 89 -7.06 -14.84 14.21
C SER A 89 -6.93 -13.80 13.10
N GLU A 90 -7.32 -14.11 11.88
CA GLU A 90 -7.27 -13.22 10.71
C GLU A 90 -8.55 -12.38 10.58
N MET A 91 -9.67 -12.92 11.06
CA MET A 91 -11.02 -12.37 10.87
C MET A 91 -11.11 -10.90 11.27
N LYS A 92 -10.60 -10.51 12.44
CA LYS A 92 -10.62 -9.11 12.89
C LYS A 92 -9.96 -8.18 11.89
N TYR A 93 -8.81 -8.58 11.33
CA TYR A 93 -8.08 -7.72 10.41
C TYR A 93 -8.75 -7.63 9.05
N HIS A 94 -9.34 -8.72 8.58
CA HIS A 94 -10.13 -8.73 7.34
C HIS A 94 -11.40 -7.90 7.46
N LEU A 95 -12.12 -7.97 8.58
CA LEU A 95 -13.32 -7.16 8.80
C LEU A 95 -12.99 -5.67 8.82
N VAL A 96 -11.96 -5.27 9.57
CA VAL A 96 -11.54 -3.86 9.62
C VAL A 96 -11.06 -3.38 8.26
N ALA A 97 -10.22 -4.16 7.55
CA ALA A 97 -9.75 -3.80 6.22
C ALA A 97 -10.93 -3.70 5.23
N GLY A 98 -11.84 -4.67 5.23
CA GLY A 98 -13.02 -4.70 4.38
C GLY A 98 -13.90 -3.47 4.57
N LEU A 99 -14.22 -3.15 5.84
CA LEU A 99 -15.06 -2.00 6.22
C LEU A 99 -14.41 -0.68 5.82
N MET A 100 -13.12 -0.49 6.13
CA MET A 100 -12.42 0.76 5.80
C MET A 100 -12.33 0.97 4.29
N ASN A 101 -12.13 -0.09 3.50
CA ASN A 101 -12.14 0.02 2.05
C ASN A 101 -13.54 0.31 1.48
N ALA A 102 -14.60 -0.21 2.10
CA ALA A 102 -15.98 0.12 1.73
C ALA A 102 -16.30 1.61 2.04
N ILE A 103 -15.97 2.09 3.25
CA ILE A 103 -16.13 3.51 3.62
C ILE A 103 -15.31 4.42 2.69
N ASN A 104 -14.08 4.04 2.37
CA ASN A 104 -13.25 4.78 1.41
C ASN A 104 -13.93 4.91 0.04
N THR A 105 -14.54 3.82 -0.44
CA THR A 105 -15.22 3.81 -1.74
C THR A 105 -16.50 4.66 -1.72
N VAL A 106 -17.30 4.54 -0.65
CA VAL A 106 -18.48 5.40 -0.42
C VAL A 106 -18.08 6.88 -0.37
N GLY A 107 -16.98 7.21 0.33
CA GLY A 107 -16.43 8.56 0.37
C GLY A 107 -15.99 9.07 -1.00
N TYR A 108 -15.38 8.21 -1.82
CA TYR A 108 -15.06 8.53 -3.20
C TYR A 108 -16.31 8.80 -4.05
N CYS A 109 -17.34 7.95 -3.96
CA CYS A 109 -18.61 8.15 -4.67
C CYS A 109 -19.27 9.48 -4.29
N ALA A 110 -19.28 9.82 -3.01
CA ALA A 110 -19.82 11.09 -2.53
C ALA A 110 -19.11 12.32 -3.12
N ILE A 111 -17.78 12.24 -3.33
CA ILE A 111 -17.01 13.32 -3.97
C ILE A 111 -17.37 13.41 -5.46
N VAL A 112 -17.37 12.28 -6.17
CA VAL A 112 -17.65 12.25 -7.61
C VAL A 112 -19.09 12.66 -7.91
N SER A 113 -20.05 12.34 -7.04
CA SER A 113 -21.45 12.73 -7.22
C SER A 113 -21.72 14.22 -6.95
N THR A 114 -20.83 14.93 -6.26
CA THR A 114 -21.03 16.33 -5.85
C THR A 114 -20.20 17.33 -6.65
N VAL A 115 -19.16 16.86 -7.36
CA VAL A 115 -18.15 17.72 -8.00
C VAL A 115 -18.06 17.41 -9.50
N LYS A 116 -18.15 18.45 -10.34
CA LYS A 116 -18.00 18.32 -11.80
C LYS A 116 -16.60 17.87 -12.24
N ASP A 117 -15.56 18.42 -11.62
CA ASP A 117 -14.16 18.03 -11.85
C ASP A 117 -13.53 17.54 -10.53
N PRO A 118 -13.70 16.25 -10.18
CA PRO A 118 -13.19 15.70 -8.92
C PRO A 118 -11.65 15.59 -8.93
N SER A 119 -10.96 15.76 -10.06
CA SER A 119 -9.50 15.55 -10.16
C SER A 119 -8.71 16.47 -9.23
N VAL A 120 -9.11 17.73 -9.10
CA VAL A 120 -8.49 18.72 -8.20
C VAL A 120 -8.56 18.25 -6.75
N ILE A 121 -9.75 17.81 -6.32
CA ILE A 121 -10.02 17.42 -4.93
C ILE A 121 -9.38 16.07 -4.62
N LEU A 122 -9.47 15.12 -5.56
CA LEU A 122 -8.89 13.79 -5.42
C LEU A 122 -7.35 13.81 -5.43
N SER A 123 -6.70 14.84 -5.96
CA SER A 123 -5.25 15.01 -5.85
C SER A 123 -4.78 15.04 -4.39
N PHE A 124 -5.61 15.55 -3.45
CA PHE A 124 -5.32 15.55 -2.02
C PHE A 124 -5.40 14.17 -1.36
N SER A 125 -5.86 13.14 -2.07
CA SER A 125 -5.79 11.74 -1.58
C SER A 125 -4.34 11.27 -1.39
N GLN A 126 -3.37 11.94 -2.02
CA GLN A 126 -1.96 11.60 -1.91
C GLN A 126 -1.38 11.95 -0.53
N ILE A 127 -2.08 12.79 0.25
CA ILE A 127 -1.73 13.09 1.65
C ILE A 127 -1.79 11.84 2.53
N VAL A 128 -2.44 10.78 2.07
CA VAL A 128 -2.46 9.51 2.78
C VAL A 128 -1.06 8.95 3.08
N ILE A 129 -0.04 9.30 2.29
CA ILE A 129 1.37 8.93 2.57
C ILE A 129 1.80 9.45 3.95
N LEU A 130 1.43 10.70 4.27
CA LEU A 130 1.71 11.32 5.57
C LEU A 130 0.91 10.68 6.69
N TYR A 131 -0.38 10.37 6.46
CA TYR A 131 -1.21 9.65 7.43
C TYR A 131 -0.62 8.28 7.78
N LEU A 132 -0.12 7.56 6.77
CA LEU A 132 0.53 6.28 6.97
C LEU A 132 1.82 6.40 7.78
N LEU A 133 2.67 7.37 7.47
CA LEU A 133 3.89 7.61 8.23
C LEU A 133 3.59 7.93 9.70
N LEU A 134 2.57 8.75 9.97
CA LEU A 134 2.14 9.04 11.34
C LEU A 134 1.55 7.82 12.05
N MET A 135 0.68 7.06 11.38
CA MET A 135 0.08 5.88 11.97
C MET A 135 1.07 4.73 12.18
N GLU A 136 2.07 4.58 11.31
CA GLU A 136 3.19 3.66 11.52
C GLU A 136 4.02 4.07 12.72
N SER A 137 4.30 5.37 12.88
CA SER A 137 4.99 5.90 14.05
C SER A 137 4.28 5.55 15.36
N ILE A 138 2.95 5.71 15.40
CA ILE A 138 2.12 5.38 16.56
C ILE A 138 2.05 3.87 16.78
N THR A 139 1.78 3.09 15.72
CA THR A 139 1.51 1.66 15.82
C THR A 139 2.78 0.85 16.10
N GLU A 140 3.89 1.21 15.47
CA GLU A 140 5.18 0.52 15.62
C GLU A 140 6.06 1.15 16.71
N LYS A 141 5.61 2.28 17.30
CA LYS A 141 6.37 3.08 18.29
C LYS A 141 7.76 3.49 17.77
N ASP A 142 7.87 3.71 16.46
CA ASP A 142 9.12 4.04 15.77
C ASP A 142 9.01 5.42 15.13
N VAL A 143 9.72 6.40 15.69
CA VAL A 143 9.63 7.81 15.24
C VAL A 143 10.24 7.93 13.85
N PRO A 144 9.52 8.50 12.87
CA PRO A 144 10.02 8.66 11.51
C PRO A 144 11.21 9.61 11.50
N THR A 145 12.19 9.32 10.65
CA THR A 145 13.35 10.19 10.51
C THR A 145 13.00 11.47 9.75
N LEU A 146 13.82 12.51 9.96
CA LEU A 146 13.68 13.74 9.19
C LEU A 146 13.73 13.47 7.69
N VAL A 147 14.59 12.54 7.24
CA VAL A 147 14.71 12.17 5.82
C VAL A 147 13.45 11.47 5.31
N GLU A 148 12.84 10.56 6.08
CA GLU A 148 11.57 9.94 5.69
C GLU A 148 10.41 10.95 5.68
N VAL A 149 10.36 11.86 6.65
CA VAL A 149 9.35 12.94 6.67
C VAL A 149 9.53 13.82 5.45
N GLN A 150 10.75 14.31 5.19
CA GLN A 150 11.07 15.14 4.02
C GLN A 150 10.73 14.40 2.72
N SER A 151 11.14 13.14 2.59
CA SER A 151 10.87 12.33 1.39
C SER A 151 9.35 12.11 1.21
N SER A 152 8.61 11.83 2.29
CA SER A 152 7.15 11.69 2.24
C SER A 152 6.48 12.98 1.79
N VAL A 153 6.92 14.11 2.34
CA VAL A 153 6.41 15.44 2.01
C VAL A 153 6.70 15.77 0.54
N ILE A 154 7.93 15.53 0.07
CA ILE A 154 8.32 15.73 -1.34
C ILE A 154 7.45 14.87 -2.28
N VAL A 155 7.26 13.58 -1.98
CA VAL A 155 6.41 12.70 -2.81
C VAL A 155 4.96 13.17 -2.78
N THR A 156 4.44 13.53 -1.60
CA THR A 156 3.05 13.97 -1.42
C THR A 156 2.78 15.25 -2.23
N PHE A 157 3.62 16.27 -2.09
CA PHE A 157 3.49 17.51 -2.87
C PHE A 157 3.70 17.27 -4.36
N GLY A 158 4.69 16.45 -4.73
CA GLY A 158 4.91 16.09 -6.14
C GLY A 158 3.70 15.40 -6.75
N ALA A 159 3.07 14.49 -6.02
CA ALA A 159 1.87 13.77 -6.43
C ALA A 159 0.65 14.70 -6.55
N ILE A 160 0.46 15.63 -5.61
CA ILE A 160 -0.60 16.65 -5.70
C ILE A 160 -0.39 17.52 -6.94
N LEU A 161 0.82 18.05 -7.15
CA LEU A 161 1.14 18.89 -8.32
C LEU A 161 0.98 18.13 -9.64
N ALA A 162 1.36 16.84 -9.68
CA ALA A 162 1.22 16.02 -10.88
C ALA A 162 -0.25 15.66 -11.20
N SER A 163 -1.13 15.67 -10.20
CA SER A 163 -2.55 15.29 -10.35
C SER A 163 -3.51 16.47 -10.39
N ILE A 164 -3.08 17.69 -10.05
CA ILE A 164 -3.97 18.86 -10.00
C ILE A 164 -4.46 19.25 -11.40
N SER A 165 -5.71 19.69 -11.47
CA SER A 165 -6.30 20.39 -12.62
C SER A 165 -6.51 21.86 -12.27
N LEU A 166 -6.34 22.78 -13.22
CA LEU A 166 -6.46 24.24 -13.01
C LEU A 166 -7.89 24.73 -13.30
N THR A 167 -8.76 23.86 -13.81
CA THR A 167 -10.12 24.18 -14.23
C THR A 167 -11.18 23.89 -13.15
N GLY A 168 -10.83 23.16 -12.09
CA GLY A 168 -11.78 22.76 -11.06
C GLY A 168 -11.96 23.82 -9.97
N GLU A 169 -13.20 24.00 -9.52
CA GLU A 169 -13.52 24.87 -8.39
C GLU A 169 -13.15 24.22 -7.06
N PHE A 170 -12.55 25.01 -6.15
CA PHE A 170 -12.25 24.57 -4.80
C PHE A 170 -13.52 24.58 -3.94
N GLN A 171 -14.09 23.40 -3.69
CA GLN A 171 -15.20 23.24 -2.76
C GLN A 171 -14.70 22.68 -1.42
N LEU A 172 -15.01 23.37 -0.32
CA LEU A 172 -14.53 23.01 1.01
C LEU A 172 -15.04 21.63 1.47
N PHE A 173 -16.31 21.32 1.23
CA PHE A 173 -16.94 20.09 1.72
C PHE A 173 -16.33 18.80 1.12
N PRO A 174 -16.17 18.67 -0.21
CA PRO A 174 -15.48 17.53 -0.81
C PRO A 174 -14.02 17.39 -0.36
N ILE A 175 -13.31 18.51 -0.15
CA ILE A 175 -11.94 18.49 0.39
C ILE A 175 -11.93 17.92 1.81
N LEU A 176 -12.87 18.35 2.67
CA LEU A 176 -13.01 17.79 4.01
C LEU A 176 -13.29 16.29 3.98
N LEU A 177 -14.11 15.79 3.03
CA LEU A 177 -14.31 14.35 2.84
C LEU A 177 -13.00 13.63 2.50
N VAL A 178 -12.12 14.22 1.68
CA VAL A 178 -10.81 13.62 1.39
C VAL A 178 -9.95 13.51 2.66
N PHE A 179 -9.90 14.58 3.46
CA PHE A 179 -9.06 14.62 4.67
C PHE A 179 -9.60 13.76 5.82
N ILE A 180 -10.91 13.71 6.02
CA ILE A 180 -11.54 13.07 7.19
C ILE A 180 -11.97 11.63 6.90
N VAL A 181 -12.33 11.33 5.65
CA VAL A 181 -12.87 10.01 5.27
C VAL A 181 -11.88 9.25 4.41
N VAL A 182 -11.53 9.75 3.22
CA VAL A 182 -10.74 8.99 2.22
C VAL A 182 -9.33 8.67 2.75
N ASN A 183 -8.57 9.68 3.18
CA ASN A 183 -7.20 9.47 3.64
C ASN A 183 -7.09 8.58 4.90
N PRO A 184 -7.87 8.81 5.97
CA PRO A 184 -7.78 7.98 7.17
C PRO A 184 -8.20 6.53 6.90
N THR A 185 -9.29 6.31 6.15
CA THR A 185 -9.78 4.96 5.87
C THR A 185 -8.80 4.17 4.99
N TRP A 186 -8.22 4.80 3.97
CA TRP A 186 -7.17 4.18 3.16
C TRP A 186 -5.92 3.85 3.98
N ALA A 187 -5.53 4.73 4.91
CA ALA A 187 -4.41 4.50 5.81
C ALA A 187 -4.66 3.30 6.74
N VAL A 188 -5.84 3.23 7.37
CA VAL A 188 -6.22 2.10 8.24
C VAL A 188 -6.28 0.81 7.42
N PHE A 189 -6.93 0.83 6.27
CA PHE A 189 -6.99 -0.31 5.35
C PHE A 189 -5.60 -0.86 5.03
N SER A 190 -4.68 0.01 4.59
CA SER A 190 -3.31 -0.37 4.21
C SER A 190 -2.52 -0.98 5.38
N ILE A 191 -2.67 -0.44 6.60
CA ILE A 191 -1.99 -0.97 7.79
C ILE A 191 -2.53 -2.36 8.16
N TYR A 192 -3.85 -2.55 8.13
CA TYR A 192 -4.47 -3.82 8.47
C TYR A 192 -4.19 -4.89 7.41
N GLN A 193 -4.11 -4.52 6.13
CA GLN A 193 -3.62 -5.39 5.07
C GLN A 193 -2.16 -5.82 5.28
N ARG A 194 -1.29 -4.88 5.67
CA ARG A 194 0.10 -5.19 5.99
C ARG A 194 0.20 -6.13 7.19
N LYS A 195 -0.58 -5.91 8.26
CA LYS A 195 -0.65 -6.81 9.42
C LYS A 195 -1.06 -8.22 9.00
N LEU A 196 -2.11 -8.37 8.18
CA LEU A 196 -2.50 -9.67 7.61
C LEU A 196 -1.36 -10.36 6.86
N LYS A 197 -0.60 -9.61 6.06
CA LYS A 197 0.49 -10.17 5.24
C LYS A 197 1.69 -10.63 6.07
N ILE A 198 2.03 -9.93 7.14
CA ILE A 198 3.17 -10.25 8.01
C ILE A 198 2.86 -11.44 8.94
N MET A 199 1.59 -11.66 9.25
CA MET A 199 1.15 -12.78 10.11
C MET A 199 1.62 -14.13 9.56
N ARG A 200 2.00 -15.02 10.49
CA ARG A 200 2.32 -16.42 10.18
C ARG A 200 1.14 -17.32 10.52
N ILE A 201 0.81 -18.20 9.59
CA ILE A 201 -0.30 -19.14 9.73
C ILE A 201 0.24 -20.53 9.45
N HIS A 202 0.08 -21.44 10.41
CA HIS A 202 0.74 -22.75 10.38
C HIS A 202 2.25 -22.64 10.12
N ASN A 203 2.90 -21.70 10.83
CA ASN A 203 4.33 -21.40 10.71
C ASN A 203 4.81 -21.00 9.29
N ARG A 204 3.90 -20.55 8.43
CA ARG A 204 4.19 -20.03 7.08
C ARG A 204 3.71 -18.60 6.92
N PRO A 205 4.35 -17.79 6.06
CA PRO A 205 3.85 -16.45 5.76
C PRO A 205 2.45 -16.52 5.14
N ASN A 206 1.57 -15.59 5.51
CA ASN A 206 0.26 -15.44 4.88
C ASN A 206 0.44 -15.06 3.39
N ASP A 207 -0.45 -15.51 2.52
CA ASP A 207 -0.37 -15.33 1.07
C ASP A 207 -1.22 -14.14 0.60
N SER A 208 -0.79 -13.44 -0.45
CA SER A 208 -1.51 -12.24 -0.92
C SER A 208 -2.81 -12.53 -1.65
N LEU A 209 -3.00 -13.73 -2.21
CA LEU A 209 -4.19 -14.10 -2.98
C LEU A 209 -5.40 -14.32 -2.07
N ASN A 210 -5.27 -15.14 -1.02
CA ASN A 210 -6.31 -15.32 -0.02
C ASN A 210 -6.61 -13.99 0.69
N ILE A 211 -5.57 -13.18 0.99
CA ILE A 211 -5.79 -11.86 1.59
C ILE A 211 -6.65 -10.98 0.67
N ARG A 212 -6.33 -10.94 -0.64
CA ARG A 212 -7.10 -10.15 -1.62
C ARG A 212 -8.53 -10.65 -1.73
N LEU A 213 -8.75 -11.94 -1.86
CA LEU A 213 -10.08 -12.53 -1.97
C LEU A 213 -10.97 -12.14 -0.80
N TRP A 214 -10.52 -12.38 0.42
CA TRP A 214 -11.33 -12.10 1.60
C TRP A 214 -11.55 -10.60 1.80
N ASN A 215 -10.54 -9.76 1.52
CA ASN A 215 -10.74 -8.31 1.56
C ASN A 215 -11.80 -7.84 0.57
N VAL A 216 -11.83 -8.37 -0.66
CA VAL A 216 -12.87 -8.00 -1.65
C VAL A 216 -14.24 -8.49 -1.22
N ILE A 217 -14.36 -9.71 -0.70
CA ILE A 217 -15.63 -10.26 -0.21
C ILE A 217 -16.17 -9.41 0.94
N PHE A 218 -15.35 -9.10 1.95
CA PHE A 218 -15.78 -8.26 3.07
C PHE A 218 -16.08 -6.82 2.64
N SER A 219 -15.27 -6.24 1.74
CA SER A 219 -15.60 -4.92 1.18
C SER A 219 -16.93 -4.94 0.43
N CYS A 220 -17.19 -5.95 -0.39
CA CYS A 220 -18.47 -6.10 -1.07
C CYS A 220 -19.64 -6.16 -0.07
N LEU A 221 -19.51 -6.99 0.97
CA LEU A 221 -20.52 -7.11 2.03
C LEU A 221 -20.80 -5.76 2.69
N PHE A 222 -19.76 -5.03 3.10
CA PHE A 222 -19.93 -3.73 3.75
C PHE A 222 -20.44 -2.66 2.78
N THR A 223 -20.03 -2.67 1.52
CA THR A 223 -20.57 -1.76 0.50
C THR A 223 -22.06 -2.00 0.29
N VAL A 224 -22.52 -3.27 0.23
CA VAL A 224 -23.95 -3.60 0.16
C VAL A 224 -24.70 -3.01 1.36
N ILE A 225 -24.18 -3.20 2.57
CA ILE A 225 -24.81 -2.68 3.80
C ILE A 225 -24.88 -1.15 3.78
N LEU A 226 -23.77 -0.47 3.44
CA LEU A 226 -23.71 0.99 3.41
C LEU A 226 -24.63 1.59 2.36
N LEU A 227 -24.64 1.02 1.14
CA LEU A 227 -25.53 1.45 0.07
C LEU A 227 -27.00 1.17 0.37
N PHE A 228 -27.31 0.04 1.00
CA PHE A 228 -28.67 -0.28 1.42
C PHE A 228 -29.20 0.76 2.41
N ILE A 229 -28.40 1.12 3.40
CA ILE A 229 -28.72 2.18 4.35
C ILE A 229 -28.90 3.51 3.61
N PHE A 230 -28.02 3.83 2.65
CA PHE A 230 -28.10 5.06 1.87
C PHE A 230 -29.36 5.13 0.99
N ASP A 231 -29.70 4.05 0.29
CA ASP A 231 -30.93 3.94 -0.51
C ASP A 231 -32.18 4.13 0.35
N LEU A 232 -32.21 3.56 1.57
CA LEU A 232 -33.31 3.75 2.51
C LEU A 232 -33.49 5.21 2.94
N PHE A 233 -32.40 5.95 3.15
CA PHE A 233 -32.47 7.37 3.54
C PHE A 233 -32.78 8.31 2.39
N THR A 234 -32.35 7.96 1.17
CA THR A 234 -32.51 8.82 -0.02
C THR A 234 -33.72 8.44 -0.87
N ASN A 235 -34.43 7.35 -0.53
CA ASN A 235 -35.39 6.66 -1.40
C ASN A 235 -34.79 6.36 -2.79
N GLY A 236 -33.50 6.06 -2.81
CA GLY A 236 -32.74 5.69 -3.99
C GLY A 236 -32.98 4.25 -4.42
N SER A 237 -32.51 3.91 -5.62
CA SER A 237 -32.50 2.53 -6.14
C SER A 237 -31.12 2.13 -6.64
N HIS A 238 -30.06 2.70 -6.04
CA HIS A 238 -28.68 2.54 -6.49
C HIS A 238 -28.21 1.08 -6.45
N LEU A 239 -28.63 0.32 -5.45
CA LEU A 239 -28.36 -1.13 -5.39
C LEU A 239 -29.03 -1.89 -6.53
N TYR A 240 -30.30 -1.59 -6.83
CA TYR A 240 -31.02 -2.25 -7.92
C TYR A 240 -30.39 -1.92 -9.27
N ALA A 241 -30.11 -0.64 -9.51
CA ALA A 241 -29.40 -0.17 -10.70
C ALA A 241 -28.02 -0.84 -10.83
N GLY A 242 -27.28 -0.94 -9.73
CA GLY A 242 -25.98 -1.62 -9.69
C GLY A 242 -26.08 -3.11 -10.06
N VAL A 243 -27.09 -3.83 -9.56
CA VAL A 243 -27.34 -5.23 -9.94
C VAL A 243 -27.72 -5.37 -11.40
N ALA A 244 -28.66 -4.54 -11.88
CA ALA A 244 -29.11 -4.57 -13.27
C ALA A 244 -27.95 -4.31 -14.24
N SER A 245 -27.17 -3.26 -14.01
CA SER A 245 -26.00 -2.91 -14.82
C SER A 245 -24.87 -3.94 -14.72
N SER A 246 -24.76 -4.66 -13.60
CA SER A 246 -23.77 -5.74 -13.45
C SER A 246 -24.11 -6.98 -14.27
N LEU A 247 -25.40 -7.24 -14.53
CA LEU A 247 -25.87 -8.41 -15.27
C LEU A 247 -26.01 -8.15 -16.77
N ASP A 248 -26.00 -6.89 -17.19
CA ASP A 248 -26.01 -6.52 -18.59
C ASP A 248 -24.73 -7.04 -19.30
N PRO A 249 -24.86 -7.87 -20.36
CA PRO A 249 -23.71 -8.39 -21.10
C PRO A 249 -22.73 -7.33 -21.61
N GLN A 250 -23.22 -6.13 -21.95
CA GLN A 250 -22.40 -5.04 -22.47
C GLN A 250 -21.44 -4.49 -21.41
N TYR A 251 -21.94 -4.31 -20.18
CA TYR A 251 -21.15 -3.75 -19.08
C TYR A 251 -20.41 -4.83 -18.29
N PHE A 252 -20.94 -6.05 -18.23
CA PHE A 252 -20.33 -7.15 -17.48
C PHE A 252 -18.89 -7.42 -17.95
N LEU A 253 -18.64 -7.53 -19.26
CA LEU A 253 -17.29 -7.78 -19.77
C LEU A 253 -16.29 -6.67 -19.41
N LEU A 254 -16.75 -5.42 -19.42
CA LEU A 254 -15.94 -4.27 -19.02
C LEU A 254 -15.62 -4.31 -17.51
N LEU A 255 -16.62 -4.64 -16.68
CA LEU A 255 -16.47 -4.83 -15.24
C LEU A 255 -15.52 -6.00 -14.91
N VAL A 256 -15.60 -7.10 -15.67
CA VAL A 256 -14.69 -8.25 -15.54
C VAL A 256 -13.26 -7.85 -15.87
N LEU A 257 -13.05 -7.09 -16.95
CA LEU A 257 -11.73 -6.62 -17.36
C LEU A 257 -11.09 -5.73 -16.29
N THR A 258 -11.82 -4.72 -15.79
CA THR A 258 -11.29 -3.82 -14.76
C THR A 258 -11.01 -4.58 -13.46
N MET A 259 -11.95 -5.40 -12.96
CA MET A 259 -11.76 -6.09 -11.69
C MET A 259 -10.70 -7.20 -11.78
N GLY A 260 -10.55 -7.83 -12.95
CA GLY A 260 -9.46 -8.76 -13.23
C GLY A 260 -8.08 -8.08 -13.17
N MET A 261 -7.93 -6.93 -13.82
CA MET A 261 -6.68 -6.14 -13.76
C MET A 261 -6.41 -5.61 -12.34
N THR A 262 -7.46 -5.14 -11.67
CA THR A 262 -7.42 -4.68 -10.28
C THR A 262 -6.97 -5.79 -9.34
N PHE A 263 -7.40 -7.03 -9.55
CA PHE A 263 -6.93 -8.19 -8.78
C PHE A 263 -5.41 -8.31 -8.84
N PHE A 264 -4.82 -8.30 -10.03
CA PHE A 264 -3.36 -8.43 -10.18
C PHE A 264 -2.61 -7.24 -9.56
N ALA A 265 -3.08 -6.01 -9.77
CA ALA A 265 -2.49 -4.83 -9.15
C ALA A 265 -2.45 -4.99 -7.62
N TYR A 266 -3.59 -5.30 -6.98
CA TYR A 266 -3.64 -5.42 -5.53
C TYR A 266 -2.88 -6.64 -4.98
N VAL A 267 -2.82 -7.77 -5.69
CA VAL A 267 -2.05 -8.94 -5.24
C VAL A 267 -0.55 -8.60 -5.16
N LEU A 268 -0.03 -7.87 -6.17
CA LEU A 268 1.35 -7.39 -6.15
C LEU A 268 1.57 -6.33 -5.07
N TYR A 269 0.64 -5.39 -4.91
CA TYR A 269 0.66 -4.38 -3.85
C TYR A 269 0.70 -4.99 -2.45
N ILE A 270 -0.18 -5.94 -2.13
CA ILE A 270 -0.23 -6.64 -0.83
C ILE A 270 1.09 -7.39 -0.59
N ARG A 271 1.64 -8.01 -1.64
CA ARG A 271 2.94 -8.70 -1.54
C ARG A 271 4.08 -7.71 -1.23
N ALA A 272 4.08 -6.53 -1.85
CA ALA A 272 5.03 -5.46 -1.56
C ALA A 272 4.86 -4.92 -0.12
N LEU A 273 3.62 -4.75 0.37
CA LEU A 273 3.34 -4.35 1.76
C LEU A 273 3.96 -5.30 2.80
N GLY A 274 4.04 -6.60 2.49
CA GLY A 274 4.68 -7.58 3.37
C GLY A 274 6.21 -7.46 3.47
N MET A 275 6.85 -6.74 2.54
CA MET A 275 8.31 -6.58 2.46
C MET A 275 8.80 -5.20 2.94
N GLY A 276 7.97 -4.16 2.78
CA GLY A 276 8.29 -2.77 3.14
C GLY A 276 7.36 -2.20 4.23
N THR A 277 7.54 -0.92 4.55
CA THR A 277 6.54 -0.14 5.29
C THR A 277 5.42 0.28 4.37
N ALA A 278 4.22 0.46 4.91
CA ALA A 278 3.05 0.94 4.18
C ALA A 278 3.26 2.38 3.66
N SER A 279 3.96 3.24 4.40
CA SER A 279 4.34 4.59 3.93
C SER A 279 5.20 4.54 2.66
N VAL A 280 6.29 3.77 2.66
CA VAL A 280 7.19 3.63 1.49
C VAL A 280 6.47 2.99 0.31
N ASN A 281 5.65 1.96 0.55
CA ASN A 281 4.91 1.32 -0.52
C ASN A 281 3.87 2.27 -1.16
N ASN A 282 3.21 3.11 -0.38
CA ASN A 282 2.29 4.13 -0.93
C ASN A 282 3.04 5.26 -1.63
N ALA A 283 4.24 5.64 -1.16
CA ALA A 283 5.08 6.58 -1.88
C ALA A 283 5.49 6.05 -3.28
N ILE A 284 5.84 4.77 -3.40
CA ILE A 284 6.09 4.13 -4.71
C ILE A 284 4.79 4.00 -5.51
N ARG A 285 3.65 3.78 -4.83
CA ARG A 285 2.33 3.75 -5.49
C ARG A 285 1.97 5.08 -6.15
N ALA A 286 2.48 6.21 -5.65
CA ALA A 286 2.31 7.52 -6.31
C ALA A 286 2.89 7.55 -7.73
N SER A 287 3.82 6.65 -8.10
CA SER A 287 4.24 6.47 -9.49
C SER A 287 3.12 6.07 -10.45
N THR A 288 1.96 5.64 -9.94
CA THR A 288 0.74 5.44 -10.74
C THR A 288 0.39 6.71 -11.52
N ILE A 289 0.61 7.90 -10.95
CA ILE A 289 0.35 9.19 -11.61
C ILE A 289 1.26 9.38 -12.83
N ILE A 290 2.54 8.99 -12.70
CA ILE A 290 3.50 9.04 -13.79
C ILE A 290 3.07 8.10 -14.92
N PHE A 291 2.67 6.87 -14.58
CA PHE A 291 2.24 5.88 -15.56
C PHE A 291 0.86 6.16 -16.15
N ALA A 292 0.01 6.92 -15.48
CA ALA A 292 -1.32 7.27 -15.98
C ALA A 292 -1.24 8.14 -17.24
N ILE A 293 -0.21 8.99 -17.39
CA ILE A 293 -0.07 9.89 -18.55
C ILE A 293 -0.03 9.12 -19.89
N PRO A 294 0.85 8.12 -20.09
CA PRO A 294 0.80 7.27 -21.29
C PRO A 294 -0.58 6.65 -21.56
N PHE A 295 -1.27 6.17 -20.51
CA PHE A 295 -2.60 5.58 -20.67
C PHE A 295 -3.66 6.64 -21.03
N SER A 296 -3.58 7.85 -20.48
CA SER A 296 -4.46 8.97 -20.86
C SER A 296 -4.27 9.38 -22.32
N ILE A 297 -3.02 9.40 -22.81
CA ILE A 297 -2.72 9.66 -24.23
C ILE A 297 -3.30 8.55 -25.11
N LEU A 298 -3.18 7.29 -24.69
CA LEU A 298 -3.75 6.15 -25.42
C LEU A 298 -5.28 6.25 -25.48
N LEU A 299 -5.95 6.62 -24.39
CA LEU A 299 -7.40 6.82 -24.39
C LEU A 299 -7.85 7.98 -25.27
N LEU A 300 -7.06 9.07 -25.32
CA LEU A 300 -7.30 10.18 -26.25
C LEU A 300 -7.22 9.70 -27.70
N GLN A 301 -6.21 8.92 -28.05
CA GLN A 301 -6.06 8.35 -29.40
C GLN A 301 -7.20 7.38 -29.77
N LEU A 302 -7.74 6.67 -28.79
CA LEU A 302 -8.91 5.80 -28.98
C LEU A 302 -10.25 6.57 -29.02
N GLY A 303 -10.23 7.89 -28.89
CA GLY A 303 -11.44 8.73 -28.90
C GLY A 303 -12.32 8.58 -27.66
N VAL A 304 -11.78 8.00 -26.59
CA VAL A 304 -12.50 7.75 -25.32
C VAL A 304 -12.56 9.00 -24.45
N ILE A 305 -11.49 9.79 -24.46
CA ILE A 305 -11.42 11.08 -23.77
C ILE A 305 -11.38 12.17 -24.84
N SER A 306 -12.19 13.21 -24.69
CA SER A 306 -12.29 14.31 -25.66
C SER A 306 -11.15 15.32 -25.54
N GLU A 307 -10.57 15.48 -24.35
CA GLU A 307 -9.62 16.54 -24.06
C GLU A 307 -8.49 16.07 -23.14
N PHE A 308 -7.25 16.33 -23.55
CA PHE A 308 -6.09 16.31 -22.68
C PHE A 308 -5.62 17.75 -22.51
N SER A 309 -5.49 18.22 -21.26
CA SER A 309 -5.07 19.60 -21.02
C SER A 309 -3.66 19.82 -21.60
N THR A 310 -3.60 20.58 -22.70
CA THR A 310 -2.38 20.97 -23.41
C THR A 310 -1.83 22.32 -22.95
N ASP A 311 -2.40 22.91 -21.89
CA ASP A 311 -1.92 24.18 -21.35
C ASP A 311 -0.44 24.04 -20.93
N PRO A 312 0.48 24.83 -21.52
CA PRO A 312 1.90 24.75 -21.20
C PRO A 312 2.21 24.92 -19.70
N VAL A 313 1.44 25.74 -18.98
CA VAL A 313 1.63 25.97 -17.54
C VAL A 313 1.26 24.70 -16.76
N MET A 314 0.12 24.09 -17.09
CA MET A 314 -0.31 22.83 -16.51
C MET A 314 0.70 21.71 -16.75
N LEU A 315 1.21 21.59 -17.97
CA LEU A 315 2.21 20.57 -18.31
C LEU A 315 3.51 20.79 -17.51
N LEU A 316 3.96 22.04 -17.36
CA LEU A 316 5.13 22.37 -16.56
C LEU A 316 4.95 22.00 -15.08
N ILE A 317 3.79 22.32 -14.48
CA ILE A 317 3.47 21.92 -13.10
C ILE A 317 3.49 20.39 -12.95
N LYS A 318 2.91 19.67 -13.92
CA LYS A 318 2.91 18.19 -13.91
C LYS A 318 4.32 17.63 -14.01
N ILE A 319 5.19 18.19 -14.85
CA ILE A 319 6.59 17.77 -14.97
C ILE A 319 7.35 17.99 -13.66
N ILE A 320 7.20 19.16 -13.03
CA ILE A 320 7.79 19.44 -11.71
C ILE A 320 7.30 18.41 -10.68
N GLY A 321 5.99 18.16 -10.65
CA GLY A 321 5.38 17.15 -9.78
C GLY A 321 5.99 15.76 -9.97
N MET A 322 6.13 15.30 -11.22
CA MET A 322 6.75 14.02 -11.54
C MET A 322 8.21 13.94 -11.08
N VAL A 323 9.01 14.98 -11.30
CA VAL A 323 10.41 15.03 -10.86
C VAL A 323 10.49 14.93 -9.33
N LEU A 324 9.62 15.64 -8.60
CA LEU A 324 9.54 15.54 -7.14
C LEU A 324 9.18 14.13 -6.67
N ILE A 325 8.20 13.46 -7.30
CA ILE A 325 7.85 12.07 -6.96
C ILE A 325 9.07 11.15 -7.12
N VAL A 326 9.78 11.25 -8.26
CA VAL A 326 10.96 10.41 -8.53
C VAL A 326 12.07 10.68 -7.51
N MET A 327 12.40 11.95 -7.25
CA MET A 327 13.41 12.31 -6.25
C MET A 327 13.04 11.80 -4.85
N GLY A 328 11.78 11.95 -4.45
CA GLY A 328 11.31 11.47 -3.16
C GLY A 328 11.39 9.95 -3.01
N ILE A 329 11.02 9.18 -4.06
CA ILE A 329 11.15 7.71 -4.05
C ILE A 329 12.61 7.27 -3.97
N ILE A 330 13.50 7.93 -4.72
CA ILE A 330 14.95 7.64 -4.67
C ILE A 330 15.49 7.92 -3.25
N SER A 331 15.11 9.07 -2.66
CA SER A 331 15.48 9.42 -1.29
C SER A 331 15.03 8.37 -0.27
N PHE A 332 13.79 7.89 -0.37
CA PHE A 332 13.30 6.77 0.45
C PHE A 332 14.13 5.49 0.29
N ALA A 333 14.54 5.18 -0.94
CA ALA A 333 15.31 3.97 -1.23
C ALA A 333 16.73 3.98 -0.66
N LEU A 334 17.30 5.18 -0.45
CA LEU A 334 18.62 5.40 0.13
C LEU A 334 18.60 5.44 1.68
N THR A 335 17.45 5.66 2.31
CA THR A 335 17.36 5.92 3.76
C THR A 335 17.35 4.65 4.64
N VAL A 336 17.00 3.47 4.11
CA VAL A 336 16.87 2.25 4.93
C VAL A 336 18.21 1.54 5.10
N VAL A 337 18.85 1.68 6.28
CA VAL A 337 20.09 0.98 6.68
C VAL A 337 19.80 0.02 7.85
N LYS A 338 20.39 -1.19 7.82
CA LYS A 338 20.40 -2.13 8.96
C LYS A 338 21.84 -2.30 9.41
N SER A 339 22.07 -2.39 10.71
CA SER A 339 23.41 -2.60 11.24
C SER A 339 23.40 -3.72 12.26
N TYR A 340 24.51 -4.44 12.33
CA TYR A 340 24.74 -5.43 13.37
C TYR A 340 25.91 -4.93 14.23
N ILE A 341 25.74 -5.01 15.53
CA ILE A 341 26.76 -4.67 16.50
C ILE A 341 27.17 -5.96 17.19
N PHE A 342 28.45 -6.28 17.06
CA PHE A 342 29.05 -7.43 17.71
C PHE A 342 29.74 -6.95 18.99
N ILE A 343 29.34 -7.49 20.14
CA ILE A 343 29.77 -6.99 21.45
C ILE A 343 30.49 -8.11 22.21
N THR A 344 31.65 -7.76 22.77
CA THR A 344 32.41 -8.57 23.72
C THR A 344 32.33 -7.92 25.10
N VAL A 345 32.06 -8.71 26.13
CA VAL A 345 31.78 -8.27 27.50
C VAL A 345 32.97 -8.58 28.41
N LYS A 346 33.12 -7.85 29.51
CA LYS A 346 34.15 -8.12 30.53
C LYS A 346 33.84 -9.41 31.31
N PRO A 347 34.85 -10.23 31.66
CA PRO A 347 34.67 -11.41 32.48
C PRO A 347 34.04 -11.08 33.85
N GLY A 348 33.18 -11.96 34.37
CA GLY A 348 32.56 -11.80 35.69
C GLY A 348 31.34 -10.89 35.74
N THR A 349 30.82 -10.44 34.60
CA THR A 349 29.62 -9.59 34.53
C THR A 349 28.34 -10.41 34.29
N PRO A 350 27.19 -9.97 34.83
CA PRO A 350 25.91 -10.64 34.62
C PRO A 350 25.42 -10.45 33.17
N ILE A 351 25.41 -11.55 32.41
CA ILE A 351 24.97 -11.59 30.99
C ILE A 351 23.51 -11.13 30.88
N ARG A 352 22.63 -11.57 31.79
CA ARG A 352 21.20 -11.23 31.74
C ARG A 352 20.93 -9.74 31.89
N GLU A 353 21.61 -9.07 32.81
CA GLU A 353 21.47 -7.63 33.02
C GLU A 353 22.02 -6.83 31.84
N THR A 354 23.16 -7.27 31.29
CA THR A 354 23.76 -6.66 30.10
C THR A 354 22.84 -6.78 28.89
N MET A 355 22.22 -7.95 28.69
CA MET A 355 21.23 -8.18 27.64
C MET A 355 20.02 -7.24 27.76
N GLN A 356 19.50 -7.06 28.98
CA GLN A 356 18.38 -6.17 29.27
C GLN A 356 18.74 -4.72 28.91
N LYS A 357 19.91 -4.25 29.38
CA LYS A 357 20.42 -2.90 29.07
C LYS A 357 20.58 -2.68 27.57
N LEU A 358 21.09 -3.68 26.84
CA LEU A 358 21.22 -3.64 25.38
C LEU A 358 19.86 -3.60 24.68
N TRP A 359 18.87 -4.35 25.18
CA TRP A 359 17.52 -4.37 24.62
C TRP A 359 16.78 -3.05 24.81
N ASP A 360 17.02 -2.37 25.92
CA ASP A 360 16.41 -1.08 26.25
C ASP A 360 16.96 0.10 25.43
N ILE A 361 18.05 -0.10 24.68
CA ILE A 361 18.58 0.91 23.76
C ILE A 361 17.59 1.12 22.62
N ARG A 362 17.07 2.34 22.49
CA ARG A 362 16.18 2.72 21.39
C ARG A 362 16.87 2.51 20.03
N GLY A 363 16.22 1.74 19.15
CA GLY A 363 16.75 1.36 17.83
C GLY A 363 17.33 -0.07 17.76
N VAL A 364 17.48 -0.73 18.92
CA VAL A 364 17.77 -2.17 18.98
C VAL A 364 16.49 -2.95 18.69
N SER A 365 16.57 -3.82 17.69
CA SER A 365 15.45 -4.66 17.26
C SER A 365 15.52 -6.06 17.84
N HIS A 366 16.73 -6.62 17.95
CA HIS A 366 17.00 -7.94 18.51
C HIS A 366 18.35 -7.93 19.24
N VAL A 367 18.45 -8.67 20.33
CA VAL A 367 19.70 -9.01 21.02
C VAL A 367 19.77 -10.53 21.08
N SER A 368 20.92 -11.11 20.75
CA SER A 368 21.15 -12.55 20.81
C SER A 368 22.46 -12.82 21.52
N VAL A 369 22.46 -13.81 22.42
CA VAL A 369 23.67 -14.31 23.09
C VAL A 369 24.31 -15.36 22.20
N THR A 370 25.63 -15.31 22.04
CA THR A 370 26.38 -16.24 21.18
C THR A 370 27.52 -16.89 21.94
N SER A 371 27.79 -18.17 21.63
CA SER A 371 28.89 -18.94 22.21
C SER A 371 30.14 -18.89 21.30
N GLY A 372 30.60 -17.69 20.94
CA GLY A 372 31.67 -17.49 19.95
C GLY A 372 32.65 -16.38 20.33
N ARG A 373 33.32 -15.79 19.32
CA ARG A 373 34.27 -14.68 19.52
C ARG A 373 33.62 -13.42 20.12
N TYR A 374 32.33 -13.26 19.88
CA TYR A 374 31.49 -12.20 20.44
C TYR A 374 30.46 -12.86 21.38
N ASP A 375 30.15 -12.18 22.48
CA ASP A 375 29.20 -12.66 23.49
C ASP A 375 27.77 -12.26 23.13
N PHE A 376 27.60 -11.13 22.44
CA PHE A 376 26.32 -10.63 21.96
C PHE A 376 26.37 -10.21 20.49
N ILE A 377 25.26 -10.48 19.79
CA ILE A 377 24.91 -9.87 18.51
C ILE A 377 23.68 -9.00 18.72
N VAL A 378 23.84 -7.70 18.50
CA VAL A 378 22.76 -6.72 18.61
C VAL A 378 22.39 -6.26 17.21
N LYS A 379 21.16 -6.56 16.81
CA LYS A 379 20.63 -6.10 15.54
C LYS A 379 19.97 -4.75 15.71
N VAL A 380 20.56 -3.77 15.06
CA VAL A 380 20.11 -2.39 15.09
C VAL A 380 19.42 -2.03 13.79
N SER A 381 18.22 -1.48 13.91
CA SER A 381 17.48 -0.94 12.78
C SER A 381 17.42 0.57 12.95
N THR A 382 18.47 1.26 12.51
CA THR A 382 18.53 2.73 12.52
C THR A 382 18.30 3.29 11.14
N ARG A 383 17.33 4.20 11.06
CA ARG A 383 16.91 4.85 9.83
C ARG A 383 17.86 6.01 9.39
N THR A 384 18.89 6.33 10.19
CA THR A 384 19.97 7.27 9.82
C THR A 384 21.33 6.76 10.29
N LEU A 385 22.34 6.79 9.39
CA LEU A 385 23.65 6.19 9.63
C LEU A 385 24.46 6.97 10.68
N MET A 386 24.40 8.31 10.71
CA MET A 386 25.29 9.11 11.56
C MET A 386 24.71 9.39 12.97
N LYS A 387 23.51 9.99 13.04
CA LYS A 387 22.86 10.33 14.33
C LYS A 387 22.36 9.11 15.11
N GLY A 388 21.89 8.07 14.40
CA GLY A 388 21.49 6.80 15.02
C GLY A 388 22.68 6.04 15.57
N TYR A 389 23.80 6.05 14.86
CA TYR A 389 25.07 5.49 15.30
C TYR A 389 25.60 6.18 16.54
N GLU A 390 25.73 7.51 16.53
CA GLU A 390 26.22 8.27 17.70
C GLU A 390 25.39 8.03 18.95
N ARG A 391 24.05 8.00 18.81
CA ARG A 391 23.16 7.80 19.95
C ARG A 391 23.27 6.40 20.55
N ILE A 392 23.42 5.39 19.70
CA ILE A 392 23.57 4.00 20.14
C ILE A 392 24.95 3.78 20.71
N ILE A 393 26.00 4.30 20.09
CA ILE A 393 27.37 4.25 20.63
C ILE A 393 27.44 4.91 22.00
N ARG A 394 26.88 6.12 22.16
CA ARG A 394 26.86 6.78 23.46
C ARG A 394 26.19 5.92 24.54
N LYS A 395 25.12 5.22 24.16
CA LYS A 395 24.42 4.28 25.06
C LYS A 395 25.18 2.98 25.31
N LEU A 396 25.99 2.52 24.37
CA LEU A 396 26.88 1.38 24.55
C LEU A 396 28.06 1.75 25.44
N ASP A 397 28.64 2.95 25.28
CA ASP A 397 29.72 3.46 26.11
C ASP A 397 29.28 3.71 27.56
N GLU A 398 28.00 4.02 27.79
CA GLU A 398 27.38 4.10 29.13
C GLU A 398 27.29 2.72 29.84
N ILE A 399 27.51 1.60 29.14
CA ILE A 399 27.43 0.25 29.72
C ILE A 399 28.84 -0.26 30.08
N ASP A 400 29.21 -0.14 31.35
CA ASP A 400 30.52 -0.54 31.90
C ASP A 400 30.92 -2.00 31.62
N ALA A 401 29.94 -2.87 31.39
CA ALA A 401 30.15 -4.29 31.11
C ALA A 401 30.77 -4.54 29.72
N ILE A 402 30.65 -3.59 28.78
CA ILE A 402 31.16 -3.75 27.41
C ILE A 402 32.68 -3.57 27.40
N LYS A 403 33.39 -4.57 26.87
CA LYS A 403 34.85 -4.54 26.71
C LYS A 403 35.24 -3.96 25.36
N LYS A 404 34.59 -4.44 24.29
CA LYS A 404 34.78 -4.00 22.91
C LYS A 404 33.47 -4.20 22.16
N TYR A 405 33.20 -3.33 21.19
CA TYR A 405 32.14 -3.53 20.22
C TYR A 405 32.67 -3.26 18.82
N HIS A 406 32.14 -4.01 17.85
CA HIS A 406 32.36 -3.82 16.44
C HIS A 406 31.02 -3.49 15.78
N TRP A 407 30.95 -2.32 15.17
CA TRP A 407 29.79 -1.92 14.38
C TRP A 407 30.00 -2.35 12.93
N GLU A 408 29.19 -3.30 12.49
CA GLU A 408 29.09 -3.66 11.09
C GLU A 408 27.81 -3.02 10.54
N SER A 409 27.98 -1.88 9.87
CA SER A 409 26.92 -1.30 9.08
C SER A 409 26.72 -2.20 7.88
N VAL A 410 25.69 -3.05 7.95
CA VAL A 410 25.18 -3.73 6.77
C VAL A 410 24.41 -2.69 5.96
N LEU A 411 25.15 -1.81 5.28
CA LEU A 411 24.71 -1.28 4.00
C LEU A 411 24.21 -2.51 3.25
N LYS A 412 22.90 -2.54 3.00
CA LYS A 412 22.09 -3.74 2.73
C LYS A 412 22.52 -4.43 1.43
N ASP A 413 23.73 -4.97 1.37
CA ASP A 413 24.37 -5.42 0.13
C ASP A 413 25.43 -6.51 0.26
N TRP A 414 25.80 -6.97 1.46
CA TRP A 414 26.68 -8.13 1.60
C TRP A 414 26.12 -9.11 2.62
N GLU A 415 25.36 -10.08 2.12
CA GLU A 415 25.63 -11.50 2.37
C GLU A 415 24.61 -12.37 1.63
N ASN A 416 25.13 -13.15 0.68
CA ASN A 416 24.56 -14.43 0.32
C ASN A 416 24.59 -15.31 1.57
N ILE A 417 23.42 -15.75 2.02
CA ILE A 417 23.23 -17.07 2.66
C ILE A 417 21.92 -17.65 2.12
#